data_AF-A0AA41QWA2-F1
#
_entry.id   AF-A0AA41QWA2-F1
#
_cell.length_a   1.000
_cell.length_b   1.000
_cell.length_c   1.000
_cell.angle_alpha   90.00
_cell.angle_beta   90.00
_cell.angle_gamma   90.00
#
_symmetry.space_group_name_H-M   'P 1'
#
loop_
_entity.id
_entity.type
_entity.pdbx_description
1 polymer ?
#
loop_
_entity_poly.entity_id
_entity_poly.type
_entity_poly.pdbx_seq_one_letter_code
_entity_poly.pdbx_strand_id
1 'polypeptide(L)'
;MTAEATIAERTYTIGELAAISGLSVHALRWYEAQGLFPRDIPRTPGGQRIFGDEAVRWLALLNRLRDSAMPVADMARYSQLVRAGEGNEADRIALMESHARSLDAQIEELIASREVIRDKITFYRQAVASRT
;
A
#
# COMPACT_ATOMS: atom_id res chain seq x y z
N MET A 1 -6.54 -10.83 -35.63
CA MET A 1 -5.21 -11.45 -35.48
C MET A 1 -4.19 -10.33 -35.41
N THR A 2 -4.07 -9.72 -34.22
CA THR A 2 -3.14 -8.61 -33.95
C THR A 2 -2.05 -9.17 -33.05
N ALA A 3 -0.82 -9.10 -33.54
CA ALA A 3 0.36 -9.64 -32.92
C ALA A 3 0.56 -9.04 -31.52
N GLU A 4 0.52 -9.90 -30.50
CA GLU A 4 1.05 -9.62 -29.17
C GLU A 4 2.55 -9.38 -29.31
N ALA A 5 2.98 -8.12 -29.15
CA ALA A 5 4.35 -7.85 -28.78
C ALA A 5 4.51 -8.36 -27.35
N THR A 6 5.02 -9.59 -27.20
CA THR A 6 5.46 -10.13 -25.92
C THR A 6 6.62 -9.27 -25.42
N ILE A 7 6.30 -8.22 -24.66
CA ILE A 7 7.29 -7.56 -23.82
C ILE A 7 7.78 -8.64 -22.88
N ALA A 8 9.08 -8.95 -22.91
CA ALA A 8 9.67 -9.87 -21.96
C ALA A 8 9.35 -9.35 -20.54
N GLU A 9 8.45 -10.05 -19.84
CA GLU A 9 8.06 -9.68 -18.48
C GLU A 9 9.32 -9.69 -17.62
N ARG A 10 9.68 -8.51 -17.09
CA ARG A 10 10.87 -8.40 -16.28
C ARG A 10 10.63 -9.15 -14.98
N THR A 11 11.55 -10.05 -14.67
CA THR A 11 11.52 -10.83 -13.45
C THR A 11 12.47 -10.26 -12.41
N TYR A 12 12.07 -10.34 -11.15
CA TYR A 12 12.79 -9.80 -10.01
C TYR A 12 12.98 -10.89 -8.96
N THR A 13 14.14 -10.89 -8.34
CA THR A 13 14.41 -11.58 -7.08
C THR A 13 13.77 -10.83 -5.91
N ILE A 14 13.66 -11.48 -4.75
CA ILE A 14 13.18 -10.80 -3.54
C ILE A 14 14.06 -9.62 -3.10
N GLY A 15 15.36 -9.66 -3.42
CA GLY A 15 16.30 -8.58 -3.12
C GLY A 15 16.08 -7.35 -4.01
N GLU A 16 15.86 -7.56 -5.31
CA GLU A 16 15.51 -6.49 -6.23
C GLU A 16 14.14 -5.91 -5.90
N LEU A 17 13.16 -6.76 -5.58
CA LEU A 17 11.83 -6.32 -5.17
C LEU A 17 11.87 -5.50 -3.88
N ALA A 18 12.73 -5.88 -2.91
CA ALA A 18 12.98 -5.10 -1.70
C ALA A 18 13.54 -3.71 -2.02
N ALA A 19 14.54 -3.64 -2.89
CA ALA A 19 15.13 -2.37 -3.32
C ALA A 19 14.11 -1.46 -4.04
N ILE A 20 13.29 -2.01 -4.93
CA ILE A 20 12.29 -1.25 -5.71
C ILE A 20 11.13 -0.78 -4.83
N SER A 21 10.62 -1.65 -3.96
CA SER A 21 9.45 -1.35 -3.12
C SER A 21 9.77 -0.53 -1.88
N GLY A 22 11.06 -0.37 -1.54
CA GLY A 22 11.50 0.25 -0.28
C GLY A 22 11.22 -0.61 0.96
N LEU A 23 10.81 -1.87 0.78
CA LEU A 23 10.57 -2.82 1.86
C LEU A 23 11.81 -3.64 2.16
N SER A 24 11.99 -4.05 3.41
CA SER A 24 13.00 -5.05 3.72
C SER A 24 12.60 -6.42 3.16
N VAL A 25 13.58 -7.28 2.87
CA VAL A 25 13.33 -8.68 2.51
C VAL A 25 12.51 -9.39 3.59
N HIS A 26 12.71 -9.03 4.86
CA HIS A 26 11.92 -9.56 5.97
C HIS A 26 10.45 -9.14 5.87
N ALA A 27 10.17 -7.87 5.57
CA ALA A 27 8.81 -7.38 5.37
C ALA A 27 8.13 -8.06 4.19
N LEU A 28 8.84 -8.30 3.08
CA LEU A 28 8.28 -9.04 1.93
C LEU A 28 7.93 -10.49 2.28
N ARG A 29 8.79 -11.19 3.03
CA ARG A 29 8.51 -12.55 3.52
C ARG A 29 7.32 -12.55 4.49
N TRP A 30 7.23 -11.53 5.33
CA TRP A 30 6.10 -11.36 6.22
C TRP A 30 4.80 -11.11 5.43
N TYR A 31 4.81 -10.26 4.38
CA TYR A 31 3.66 -10.03 3.50
C TYR A 31 3.20 -11.31 2.82
N GLU A 32 4.15 -12.11 2.34
CA GLU A 32 3.85 -13.43 1.79
C GLU A 32 3.19 -14.34 2.83
N ALA A 33 3.75 -14.43 4.04
CA ALA A 33 3.19 -15.25 5.12
C ALA A 33 1.79 -14.80 5.56
N GLN A 34 1.48 -13.51 5.46
CA GLN A 34 0.15 -12.95 5.72
C GLN A 34 -0.83 -13.11 4.53
N GLY A 35 -0.42 -13.73 3.43
CA GLY A 35 -1.27 -13.92 2.25
C GLY A 35 -1.57 -12.64 1.48
N LEU A 36 -0.71 -11.62 1.59
CA LEU A 36 -0.93 -10.31 0.96
C LEU A 36 -0.60 -10.28 -0.53
N PHE A 37 -0.07 -11.35 -1.11
CA PHE A 37 0.10 -11.44 -2.56
C PHE A 37 -1.20 -11.94 -3.21
N PRO A 38 -1.60 -11.38 -4.37
CA PRO A 38 -2.88 -11.72 -5.00
C PRO A 38 -2.81 -13.02 -5.79
N ARG A 39 -1.61 -13.61 -5.94
CA ARG A 39 -1.34 -14.86 -6.65
C ARG A 39 -0.21 -15.59 -5.95
N ASP A 40 -0.09 -16.89 -6.22
CA ASP A 40 1.04 -17.67 -5.75
C ASP A 40 2.32 -17.25 -6.48
N ILE A 41 3.42 -17.20 -5.74
CA ILE A 41 4.70 -16.71 -6.24
C ILE A 41 5.44 -17.85 -6.95
N PRO A 42 5.74 -17.73 -8.26
CA PRO A 42 6.50 -18.73 -8.98
C PRO A 42 7.90 -18.94 -8.40
N ARG A 43 8.48 -20.11 -8.68
CA ARG A 43 9.85 -20.44 -8.30
C ARG A 43 10.69 -20.84 -9.52
N THR A 44 11.97 -20.49 -9.52
CA THR A 44 12.96 -21.05 -10.45
C THR A 44 13.10 -22.56 -10.22
N PRO A 45 13.68 -23.31 -11.17
CA PRO A 45 14.08 -24.71 -10.94
C PRO A 45 15.00 -24.89 -9.72
N GLY A 46 15.79 -23.86 -9.37
CA GLY A 46 16.62 -23.84 -8.16
C GLY A 46 15.87 -23.46 -6.87
N GLY A 47 14.54 -23.34 -6.90
CA GLY A 47 13.70 -23.07 -5.73
C GLY A 47 13.62 -21.62 -5.29
N GLN A 48 14.20 -20.68 -6.04
CA GLN A 48 14.16 -19.25 -5.71
C GLN A 48 12.86 -18.60 -6.20
N ARG A 49 12.25 -17.75 -5.37
CA ARG A 49 11.04 -16.99 -5.76
C ARG A 49 11.35 -15.97 -6.83
N ILE A 50 10.45 -15.86 -7.81
CA ILE A 50 10.51 -14.90 -8.91
C ILE A 50 9.23 -14.08 -8.92
N PHE A 51 9.38 -12.77 -9.11
CA PHE A 51 8.28 -11.81 -9.14
C PHE A 51 8.26 -11.08 -10.47
N GLY A 52 7.09 -10.82 -11.06
CA GLY A 52 6.98 -9.98 -12.25
C GLY A 52 6.66 -8.52 -11.91
N ASP A 53 6.45 -7.71 -12.95
CA ASP A 53 6.10 -6.29 -12.80
C ASP A 53 4.75 -6.08 -12.08
N GLU A 54 3.85 -7.06 -12.13
CA GLU A 54 2.60 -7.06 -11.38
C GLU A 54 2.84 -7.03 -9.86
N ALA A 55 3.89 -7.71 -9.38
CA ALA A 55 4.24 -7.69 -7.96
C ALA A 55 4.72 -6.30 -7.53
N VAL A 56 5.48 -5.59 -8.39
CA VAL A 56 5.93 -4.22 -8.12
C VAL A 56 4.73 -3.28 -7.98
N ARG A 57 3.79 -3.32 -8.93
CA ARG A 57 2.56 -2.51 -8.88
C ARG A 57 1.71 -2.85 -7.66
N TRP A 58 1.61 -4.13 -7.33
CA TRP A 58 0.85 -4.60 -6.18
C TRP A 58 1.47 -4.12 -4.85
N LEU A 59 2.79 -4.22 -4.69
CA LEU A 59 3.47 -3.73 -3.50
C LEU A 59 3.35 -2.21 -3.35
N ALA A 60 3.35 -1.46 -4.45
CA ALA A 60 3.10 -0.02 -4.39
C ALA A 60 1.70 0.28 -3.81
N LEU A 61 0.69 -0.48 -4.20
CA LEU A 61 -0.66 -0.38 -3.62
C LEU A 61 -0.66 -0.76 -2.13
N LEU A 62 -0.09 -1.91 -1.76
CA LEU A 62 -0.04 -2.34 -0.36
C LEU A 62 0.69 -1.33 0.54
N ASN A 63 1.76 -0.69 0.04
CA ASN A 63 2.43 0.38 0.75
C ASN A 63 1.49 1.56 1.02
N ARG A 64 0.71 2.00 0.03
CA ARG A 64 -0.28 3.07 0.23
C ARG A 64 -1.38 2.67 1.21
N LEU A 65 -1.87 1.44 1.15
CA LEU A 65 -2.88 0.94 2.08
C LEU A 65 -2.34 0.88 3.52
N ARG A 66 -1.12 0.37 3.71
CA ARG A 66 -0.46 0.36 5.02
C ARG A 66 -0.22 1.77 5.56
N ASP A 67 0.33 2.66 4.72
CA ASP A 67 0.67 4.02 5.14
C ASP A 67 -0.57 4.87 5.47
N SER A 68 -1.72 4.48 4.91
CA SER A 68 -3.06 5.00 5.26
C SER A 68 -3.74 4.26 6.42
N ALA A 69 -2.97 3.48 7.19
CA ALA A 69 -3.42 2.72 8.35
C ALA A 69 -4.55 1.70 8.06
N MET A 70 -4.62 1.15 6.83
CA MET A 70 -5.50 0.01 6.57
C MET A 70 -5.06 -1.18 7.44
N PRO A 71 -5.98 -1.82 8.19
CA PRO A 71 -5.65 -3.04 8.92
C PRO A 71 -5.13 -4.14 8.00
N VAL A 72 -4.10 -4.85 8.45
CA VAL A 72 -3.49 -5.96 7.69
C VAL A 72 -4.53 -7.03 7.33
N ALA A 73 -5.51 -7.26 8.21
CA ALA A 73 -6.63 -8.17 7.96
C ALA A 73 -7.47 -7.75 6.74
N ASP A 74 -7.72 -6.45 6.58
CA ASP A 74 -8.46 -5.91 5.43
C ASP A 74 -7.61 -5.95 4.16
N MET A 75 -6.31 -5.68 4.26
CA MET A 75 -5.37 -5.86 3.13
C MET A 75 -5.33 -7.33 2.67
N ALA A 76 -5.36 -8.28 3.62
CA ALA A 76 -5.42 -9.72 3.32
C ALA A 76 -6.76 -10.10 2.70
N ARG A 77 -7.87 -9.59 3.22
CA ARG A 77 -9.21 -9.77 2.62
C ARG A 77 -9.24 -9.24 1.19
N TYR A 78 -8.70 -8.06 0.94
CA TYR A 78 -8.60 -7.51 -0.41
C TYR A 78 -7.77 -8.41 -1.34
N SER A 79 -6.62 -8.89 -0.85
CA SER A 79 -5.74 -9.81 -1.59
C SER A 79 -6.46 -11.11 -1.95
N GLN A 80 -7.28 -11.65 -1.04
CA GLN A 80 -8.11 -12.83 -1.29
C GLN A 80 -9.20 -12.57 -2.34
N LEU A 81 -9.89 -11.41 -2.28
CA LEU A 81 -10.89 -11.04 -3.27
C LEU A 81 -10.26 -10.92 -4.67
N VAL A 82 -9.08 -10.31 -4.77
CA VAL A 82 -8.32 -10.22 -6.03
C VAL A 82 -7.91 -11.60 -6.54
N ARG A 83 -7.44 -12.47 -5.64
CA ARG A 83 -7.07 -13.85 -5.97
C ARG A 83 -8.26 -14.68 -6.48
N ALA A 84 -9.46 -14.43 -5.96
CA ALA A 84 -10.68 -15.14 -6.36
C ALA A 84 -11.17 -14.81 -7.78
N GLY A 85 -10.58 -13.82 -8.45
CA GLY A 85 -10.92 -13.49 -9.84
C GLY A 85 -12.19 -12.65 -9.97
N GLU A 86 -12.81 -12.69 -11.14
CA GLU A 86 -13.95 -11.82 -11.49
C GLU A 86 -15.24 -12.22 -10.74
N GLY A 87 -16.19 -11.29 -10.65
CA GLY A 87 -17.53 -11.52 -10.09
C GLY A 87 -17.68 -11.15 -8.61
N ASN A 88 -16.65 -10.56 -8.00
CA ASN A 88 -16.68 -10.03 -6.63
C ASN A 88 -16.28 -8.55 -6.55
N GLU A 89 -16.43 -7.82 -7.66
CA GLU A 89 -16.07 -6.39 -7.77
C GLU A 89 -16.83 -5.54 -6.74
N ALA A 90 -18.09 -5.87 -6.48
CA ALA A 90 -18.89 -5.19 -5.46
C ALA A 90 -18.26 -5.28 -4.06
N ASP A 91 -17.73 -6.44 -3.68
CA ASP A 91 -17.07 -6.63 -2.38
C ASP A 91 -15.74 -5.86 -2.30
N ARG A 92 -14.99 -5.82 -3.41
CA ARG A 92 -13.75 -5.03 -3.50
C ARG A 92 -14.02 -3.55 -3.36
N ILE A 93 -15.05 -3.05 -4.07
CA ILE A 93 -15.49 -1.66 -4.02
C ILE A 93 -15.93 -1.31 -2.60
N ALA A 94 -16.80 -2.12 -1.99
CA ALA A 94 -17.28 -1.87 -0.63
C ALA A 94 -16.15 -1.78 0.39
N LEU A 95 -15.14 -2.66 0.30
CA LEU A 95 -13.96 -2.63 1.17
C LEU A 95 -13.14 -1.34 0.98
N MET A 96 -12.88 -0.95 -0.27
CA MET A 96 -12.11 0.26 -0.58
C MET A 96 -12.87 1.54 -0.22
N GLU A 97 -14.18 1.61 -0.44
CA GLU A 97 -15.02 2.72 -0.02
C GLU A 97 -15.08 2.86 1.50
N SER A 98 -15.11 1.74 2.23
CA SER A 98 -15.03 1.77 3.69
C SER A 98 -13.72 2.39 4.16
N HIS A 99 -12.60 1.99 3.57
CA HIS A 99 -11.30 2.56 3.90
C HIS A 99 -11.18 4.03 3.49
N ALA A 100 -11.72 4.40 2.33
CA ALA A 100 -11.76 5.78 1.87
C ALA A 100 -12.48 6.69 2.87
N ARG A 101 -13.66 6.27 3.38
CA ARG A 101 -14.37 7.01 4.44
C ARG A 101 -13.54 7.15 5.72
N SER A 102 -12.84 6.09 6.12
CA SER A 102 -11.94 6.14 7.29
C SER A 102 -10.75 7.08 7.06
N LEU A 103 -10.25 7.20 5.83
CA LEU A 103 -9.20 8.15 5.47
C LEU A 103 -9.70 9.59 5.48
N ASP A 104 -10.87 9.85 4.93
CA ASP A 104 -11.47 11.20 4.92
C ASP A 104 -11.65 11.71 6.36
N ALA A 105 -12.17 10.87 7.26
CA ALA A 105 -12.30 11.21 8.68
C ALA A 105 -10.95 11.50 9.35
N GLN A 106 -9.89 10.75 9.04
CA GLN A 106 -8.54 11.02 9.55
C GLN A 106 -7.98 12.34 9.02
N ILE A 107 -8.24 12.67 7.75
CA ILE A 107 -7.81 13.93 7.14
C ILE A 107 -8.49 15.11 7.83
N GLU A 108 -9.80 15.03 8.06
CA GLU A 108 -10.55 16.07 8.76
C GLU A 108 -10.00 16.34 10.16
N GLU A 109 -9.73 15.28 10.94
CA GLU A 109 -9.15 15.39 12.28
C GLU A 109 -7.74 16.00 12.26
N LEU A 110 -6.90 15.59 11.31
CA LEU A 110 -5.55 16.14 11.15
C LEU A 110 -5.59 17.62 10.75
N ILE A 111 -6.55 18.03 9.91
CA ILE A 111 -6.76 19.44 9.56
C ILE A 111 -7.17 20.22 10.81
N ALA A 112 -8.13 19.75 11.59
CA ALA A 112 -8.57 20.39 12.83
C ALA A 112 -7.42 20.55 13.84
N SER A 113 -6.66 19.48 14.06
CA SER A 113 -5.47 19.47 14.93
C SER A 113 -4.42 20.48 14.46
N ARG A 114 -4.20 20.58 13.15
CA ARG A 114 -3.23 21.51 12.56
C ARG A 114 -3.61 22.97 12.77
N GLU A 115 -4.89 23.31 12.73
CA GLU A 115 -5.35 24.68 12.99
C GLU A 115 -5.10 25.08 14.46
N VAL A 116 -5.35 24.20 15.43
CA VAL A 116 -5.00 24.45 16.83
C VAL A 116 -3.51 24.72 17.02
N ILE A 117 -2.65 23.96 16.34
CA ILE A 117 -1.19 24.17 16.38
C ILE A 117 -0.82 25.53 15.80
N ARG A 118 -1.45 25.95 14.70
CA ARG A 118 -1.24 27.25 14.06
C ARG A 118 -1.65 28.41 14.96
N ASP A 119 -2.76 28.28 15.66
CA ASP A 119 -3.21 29.28 16.63
C ASP A 119 -2.20 29.45 17.77
N LYS A 120 -1.65 28.35 18.28
CA LYS A 120 -0.58 28.40 19.29
C LYS A 120 0.69 29.07 18.77
N ILE A 121 1.09 28.78 17.53
CA ILE A 121 2.23 29.45 16.90
C ILE A 121 1.98 30.96 16.82
N THR A 122 0.79 31.38 16.39
CA THR A 122 0.41 32.80 16.31
C THR A 122 0.44 33.48 17.68
N PHE A 123 -0.13 32.84 18.70
CA PHE A 123 -0.09 33.32 20.08
C PHE A 123 1.34 33.57 20.57
N TYR A 124 2.25 32.61 20.36
CA TYR A 124 3.63 32.78 20.79
C TYR A 124 4.38 33.85 20.00
N ARG A 125 4.12 34.00 18.70
CA ARG A 125 4.70 35.09 17.88
C ARG A 125 4.29 36.46 18.43
N GLN A 126 3.03 36.64 18.79
CA GLN A 126 2.54 37.89 19.39
C GLN A 126 3.17 38.16 20.76
N ALA A 127 3.29 37.13 21.60
CA ALA A 127 3.88 37.25 22.93
C ALA A 127 5.39 37.57 22.92
N VAL A 128 6.10 37.24 21.84
CA VAL A 128 7.50 37.67 21.63
C VAL A 128 7.56 39.11 21.13
N ALA A 129 6.70 39.47 20.16
CA ALA A 129 6.66 40.82 19.60
C ALA A 129 6.27 41.89 20.64
N SER A 130 5.43 41.55 21.62
CA SER A 130 5.02 42.49 22.69
C SER A 130 6.06 42.67 23.82
N ARG A 131 7.16 41.91 23.82
CA ARG A 131 8.27 42.04 24.78
C ARG A 131 9.46 42.83 24.23
N THR A 132 9.42 43.19 22.96
CA THR A 132 10.43 44.00 22.27
C THR A 132 9.89 45.42 22.13
#